data_AF-A0A413QU59-F1
#
_entry.id   AF-A0A413QU59-F1
#
_cell.length_a   1.000
_cell.length_b   1.000
_cell.length_c   1.000
_cell.angle_alpha   90.00
_cell.angle_beta   90.00
_cell.angle_gamma   90.00
#
_symmetry.space_group_name_H-M   'P 1'
#
loop_
_entity.id
_entity.type
_entity.pdbx_description
1 polymer ?
#
loop_
_entity_poly.entity_id
_entity_poly.type
_entity_poly.pdbx_seq_one_letter_code
_entity_poly.pdbx_strand_id
1 'polypeptide(L)' 'MDGTFSEKALFEVMTAAEAAEKWGLNPRSIQQACTGYKGGKPRFLDTEARKAGRIWLVTKTGMERLYGPEPIK' A
#
# COMPACT_ATOMS: atom_id res chain seq x y z
N MET A 1 20.16 17.48 -8.68
CA MET A 1 19.20 16.43 -8.27
C MET A 1 17.84 17.06 -8.37
N ASP A 2 17.09 16.66 -9.38
CA ASP A 2 15.84 17.31 -9.78
C ASP A 2 14.80 17.17 -8.66
N GLY A 3 14.33 18.30 -8.12
CA GLY A 3 13.32 18.34 -7.05
C GLY A 3 12.02 17.59 -7.39
N THR A 4 11.79 17.36 -8.69
CA THR A 4 10.68 16.61 -9.27
C THR A 4 10.53 15.19 -8.75
N PHE A 5 11.61 14.50 -8.36
CA PHE A 5 11.50 13.13 -7.82
C PHE A 5 10.84 13.13 -6.44
N SER A 6 11.32 13.99 -5.54
CA SER A 6 10.82 14.07 -4.16
C SER A 6 9.35 14.45 -4.11
N GLU A 7 8.91 15.36 -4.99
CA GLU A 7 7.50 15.75 -5.10
C GLU A 7 6.59 14.58 -5.51
N LYS A 8 7.01 13.78 -6.50
CA LYS A 8 6.24 12.61 -6.95
C LYS A 8 6.22 11.49 -5.91
N ALA A 9 7.34 11.27 -5.23
CA ALA A 9 7.49 10.20 -4.25
C ALA A 9 6.46 10.26 -3.10
N LEU A 10 5.95 11.46 -2.78
CA LEU A 10 4.89 11.65 -1.78
C LEU A 10 3.58 10.92 -2.14
N PHE A 11 3.29 10.73 -3.43
CA PHE A 11 2.04 10.12 -3.90
C PHE A 11 2.19 8.64 -4.29
N GLU A 12 3.43 8.15 -4.35
CA GLU A 12 3.74 6.75 -4.70
C GLU A 12 3.61 5.79 -3.51
N VAL A 13 3.55 6.32 -2.28
CA VAL A 13 3.40 5.56 -1.05
C VAL A 13 2.24 6.12 -0.25
N MET A 14 1.44 5.24 0.34
CA MET A 14 0.30 5.61 1.16
C MET A 14 0.15 4.67 2.34
N THR A 15 -0.56 5.11 3.36
CA THR A 15 -0.95 4.26 4.48
C THR A 15 -1.98 3.21 4.05
N ALA A 16 -2.04 2.10 4.79
CA ALA A 16 -3.06 1.09 4.57
C ALA A 16 -4.50 1.62 4.72
N ALA A 17 -4.70 2.74 5.43
CA ALA A 17 -6.00 3.40 5.54
C ALA A 17 -6.34 4.19 4.26
N GLU A 18 -5.43 5.02 3.77
CA GLU A 18 -5.61 5.76 2.50
C GLU A 18 -5.82 4.80 1.31
N ALA A 19 -5.03 3.72 1.26
CA ALA A 19 -5.21 2.67 0.25
C ALA A 19 -6.59 2.01 0.34
N ALA A 20 -7.12 1.82 1.55
CA ALA A 20 -8.44 1.24 1.73
C ALA A 20 -9.55 2.18 1.22
N GLU A 21 -9.43 3.47 1.46
CA GLU A 21 -10.38 4.47 0.96
C GLU A 21 -10.36 4.63 -0.56
N LYS A 22 -9.16 4.55 -1.16
CA LYS A 22 -8.97 4.62 -2.62
C LYS A 22 -9.54 3.41 -3.34
N TRP A 23 -9.29 2.19 -2.83
CA TRP A 23 -9.77 0.94 -3.44
C TRP A 23 -11.12 0.44 -2.92
N GLY A 24 -11.78 1.17 -1.99
CA GLY A 24 -13.04 0.74 -1.39
C GLY A 24 -12.94 -0.54 -0.57
N LEU A 25 -11.79 -0.76 0.09
CA LEU A 25 -11.48 -1.94 0.89
C LEU A 25 -11.56 -1.64 2.39
N ASN A 26 -11.45 -2.68 3.22
CA ASN A 26 -11.27 -2.53 4.66
C ASN A 26 -9.77 -2.34 4.99
N PRO A 27 -9.36 -1.34 5.79
CA PRO A 27 -7.97 -1.14 6.21
C PRO A 27 -7.32 -2.39 6.81
N ARG A 28 -8.08 -3.19 7.57
CA ARG A 28 -7.59 -4.44 8.16
C ARG A 28 -7.22 -5.47 7.10
N SER A 29 -7.93 -5.53 5.97
CA SER A 29 -7.62 -6.44 4.87
C SER A 29 -6.28 -6.08 4.22
N ILE A 30 -5.97 -4.80 4.10
CA ILE A 30 -4.68 -4.33 3.57
C ILE A 30 -3.56 -4.63 4.57
N GLN A 31 -3.77 -4.39 5.87
CA GLN A 31 -2.79 -4.75 6.92
C GLN A 31 -2.52 -6.26 6.97
N GLN A 32 -3.54 -7.09 6.79
CA GLN A 32 -3.40 -8.55 6.68
C GLN A 32 -2.65 -8.95 5.41
N ALA A 33 -2.84 -8.24 4.30
CA ALA A 33 -2.03 -8.45 3.11
C ALA A 33 -0.54 -8.11 3.33
N CYS A 34 -0.24 -7.16 4.23
CA CYS A 34 1.14 -6.80 4.58
C CYS A 34 1.80 -7.80 5.54
N THR A 35 1.04 -8.39 6.46
CA THR A 35 1.57 -9.26 7.54
C THR A 35 1.41 -10.75 7.26
N GLY A 36 0.53 -11.12 6.33
CA GLY A 36 0.00 -12.47 6.22
C GLY A 36 -1.21 -12.68 7.13
N TYR A 37 -2.04 -13.68 6.81
CA TYR A 37 -3.23 -13.99 7.60
C TYR A 37 -3.43 -15.50 7.72
N LYS A 38 -3.77 -15.98 8.93
CA LYS A 38 -4.04 -17.39 9.26
C LYS A 38 -2.97 -18.38 8.72
N GLY A 39 -1.69 -18.04 8.89
CA GLY A 39 -0.58 -18.87 8.41
C GLY A 39 -0.25 -18.71 6.93
N GLY A 40 -1.01 -17.89 6.19
CA GLY A 40 -0.64 -17.45 4.85
C GLY A 40 0.49 -16.42 4.87
N LYS A 41 1.36 -16.47 3.86
CA LYS A 41 2.43 -15.49 3.65
C LYS A 41 1.84 -14.10 3.33
N PRO A 42 2.59 -13.00 3.59
CA PRO A 42 2.25 -11.68 3.08
C PRO A 42 1.97 -11.73 1.57
N ARG A 43 0.97 -10.96 1.13
CA ARG A 43 0.65 -10.81 -0.29
C ARG A 43 1.45 -9.67 -0.93
N PHE A 44 1.78 -8.65 -0.14
CA PHE A 44 2.74 -7.64 -0.54
C PHE A 44 4.16 -8.20 -0.46
N LEU A 45 5.01 -7.73 -1.36
CA LEU A 45 6.46 -7.97 -1.30
C LEU A 45 7.10 -7.04 -0.27
N ASP A 46 8.30 -7.39 0.20
CA ASP A 46 9.07 -6.57 1.16
C ASP A 46 9.44 -5.18 0.60
N THR A 47 9.46 -5.03 -0.74
CA THR A 47 9.67 -3.76 -1.43
C THR A 47 8.39 -2.94 -1.62
N GLU A 48 7.22 -3.55 -1.39
CA GLU A 48 5.91 -2.94 -1.63
C GLU A 48 5.20 -2.54 -0.34
N ALA A 49 5.54 -3.16 0.79
CA ALA A 49 4.95 -2.84 2.08
C ALA A 49 6.01 -2.79 3.18
N ARG A 50 5.89 -1.79 4.05
CA ARG A 50 6.74 -1.69 5.24
C ARG A 50 5.98 -1.13 6.43
N LYS A 51 6.42 -1.48 7.63
CA LYS A 51 5.88 -0.92 8.87
C LYS A 51 6.59 0.40 9.21
N ALA A 52 5.81 1.46 9.36
CA ALA A 52 6.26 2.79 9.81
C ALA A 52 5.65 3.08 11.18
N GLY A 53 6.37 2.74 12.25
CA GLY A 53 5.86 2.83 13.62
C GLY A 53 4.65 1.91 13.82
N ARG A 54 3.46 2.52 14.02
CA ARG A 54 2.19 1.79 14.19
C ARG A 54 1.42 1.58 12.89
N ILE A 55 1.84 2.23 11.80
CA ILE A 55 1.11 2.25 10.53
C ILE A 55 1.82 1.36 9.51
N TRP A 56 1.05 0.73 8.62
CA TRP A 56 1.59 0.07 7.44
C TRP A 56 1.55 1.03 6.25
N LEU A 57 2.68 1.16 5.58
CA LEU A 57 2.81 1.85 4.31
C LEU A 57 2.82 0.82 3.18
N VAL A 58 2.14 1.15 2.09
CA VAL A 58 2.08 0.36 0.86
C VAL A 58 2.40 1.25 -0.33
N THR A 59 3.06 0.71 -1.34
CA THR A 59 3.27 1.41 -2.61
C THR A 59 2.00 1.37 -3.45
N LYS A 60 1.79 2.43 -4.25
CA LYS A 60 0.72 2.46 -5.26
C LYS A 60 0.84 1.26 -6.21
N THR A 61 2.05 0.99 -6.71
CA THR A 61 2.31 -0.15 -7.60
C THR A 61 1.95 -1.50 -6.96
N GLY A 62 2.25 -1.68 -5.66
CA GLY A 62 1.89 -2.91 -4.95
C GLY A 62 0.37 -3.05 -4.80
N MET A 63 -0.34 -1.94 -4.54
CA MET A 63 -1.80 -1.93 -4.53
C MET A 63 -2.37 -2.30 -5.90
N GLU A 64 -1.85 -1.71 -6.97
CA GLU A 64 -2.28 -1.99 -8.34
C GLU A 64 -2.06 -3.45 -8.74
N ARG A 65 -0.93 -4.04 -8.34
CA ARG A 65 -0.62 -5.46 -8.59
C ARG A 65 -1.59 -6.41 -7.87
N LEU A 66 -1.98 -6.09 -6.63
CA LEU A 66 -2.81 -6.98 -5.80
C LEU A 66 -4.32 -6.78 -5.99
N TYR A 67 -4.74 -5.54 -6.22
CA TYR A 67 -6.14 -5.15 -6.20
C TYR A 67 -6.62 -4.53 -7.52
N GLY A 68 -5.73 -4.41 -8.51
CA GLY A 68 -6.04 -3.78 -9.79
C GLY A 68 -5.83 -2.26 -9.77
N PRO A 69 -5.94 -1.61 -10.94
CA PRO A 69 -5.70 -0.17 -11.08
C PRO A 69 -6.54 0.65 -10.10
N GLU A 70 -5.98 1.76 -9.63
CA GLU A 70 -6.69 2.69 -8.74
C GLU A 70 -8.04 3.08 -9.35
N PRO A 71 -9.18 2.89 -8.65
CA PRO A 71 -10.49 3.24 -9.19
C PRO A 71 -10.55 4.72 -9.55
N ILE A 72 -11.00 5.01 -10.78
CA ILE A 72 -11.33 6.38 -11.19
C ILE A 72 -12.67 6.72 -10.51
N LYS A 73 -12.63 7.61 -9.51
CA LYS A 73 -13.84 8.19 -8.93
C LYS A 73 -14.37 9.33 -9.78
#